data_AF-A0A975CRS5-F1
#
_entry.id   AF-A0A975CRS5-F1
#
_cell.length_a   1.000
_cell.length_b   1.000
_cell.length_c   1.000
_cell.angle_alpha   90.00
_cell.angle_beta   90.00
_cell.angle_gamma   90.00
#
_symmetry.space_group_name_H-M   'P 1'
#
loop_
_entity.id
_entity.type
_entity.pdbx_description
1 polymer ?
#
loop_
_entity_poly.entity_id
_entity_poly.type
_entity_poly.pdbx_seq_one_letter_code
_entity_poly.pdbx_strand_id
1 'polypeptide(L)'
;MVQVIPFEIIIQKKDDEIELECIKGCAWKKLTFSNKNSDINELGMANNSDLKSSKFYFNLKRGNDKIYLIGNKGSAWNRLSFSINKDQKIKINQLGMVE
;
A
#
# COMPACT_ATOMS: atom_id res chain seq x y z
N MET A 1 12.06 -6.34 18.29
CA MET A 1 11.19 -5.15 18.16
C MET A 1 10.99 -4.91 16.67
N VAL A 2 9.76 -4.81 16.17
CA VAL A 2 9.51 -4.55 14.74
C VAL A 2 9.96 -3.12 14.45
N GLN A 3 10.87 -2.94 13.50
CA GLN A 3 11.25 -1.60 13.06
C GLN A 3 10.13 -1.04 12.20
N VAL A 4 9.54 0.05 12.68
CA VAL A 4 8.45 0.76 12.00
C VAL A 4 9.05 1.93 11.21
N ILE A 5 8.77 2.01 9.91
CA ILE A 5 9.32 3.00 8.99
C ILE A 5 8.22 4.00 8.60
N PRO A 6 8.37 5.30 8.86
CA PRO A 6 7.33 6.28 8.55
C PRO A 6 7.04 6.39 7.04
N PHE A 7 5.77 6.23 6.66
CA PHE A 7 5.25 6.51 5.32
C PHE A 7 3.78 6.96 5.41
N GLU A 8 3.27 7.60 4.37
CA GLU A 8 1.86 7.95 4.27
C GLU A 8 1.38 7.80 2.82
N ILE A 9 0.30 7.05 2.64
CA ILE A 9 -0.25 6.70 1.32
C ILE A 9 -1.76 6.89 1.35
N ILE A 10 -2.29 7.52 0.31
CA ILE A 10 -3.73 7.59 0.03
C ILE A 10 -4.06 6.52 -1.01
N ILE A 11 -5.12 5.77 -0.76
CA ILE A 11 -5.66 4.74 -1.65
C ILE A 11 -7.02 5.22 -2.13
N GLN A 12 -7.21 5.22 -3.44
CA GLN A 12 -8.48 5.55 -4.09
C GLN A 12 -8.86 4.45 -5.09
N LYS A 13 -10.15 4.14 -5.16
CA LYS A 13 -10.71 3.34 -6.26
C LYS A 13 -11.28 4.27 -7.33
N LYS A 14 -10.77 4.14 -8.56
CA LYS A 14 -11.27 4.84 -9.75
C LYS A 14 -11.73 3.81 -10.76
N ASP A 15 -13.04 3.66 -10.89
CA ASP A 15 -13.66 2.60 -11.71
C ASP A 15 -13.10 1.20 -11.33
N ASP A 16 -12.38 0.58 -12.25
CA ASP A 16 -11.73 -0.72 -12.07
C ASP A 16 -10.26 -0.62 -11.67
N GLU A 17 -9.74 0.56 -11.38
CA GLU A 17 -8.36 0.78 -10.96
C GLU A 17 -8.26 1.15 -9.48
N ILE A 18 -7.13 0.76 -8.88
CA ILE A 18 -6.70 1.22 -7.57
C ILE A 18 -5.53 2.18 -7.79
N GLU A 19 -5.68 3.41 -7.32
CA GLU A 19 -4.65 4.44 -7.33
C GLU A 19 -4.06 4.57 -5.92
N LEU A 20 -2.74 4.52 -5.83
CA LEU A 20 -1.98 4.84 -4.63
C LEU A 20 -1.27 6.16 -4.86
N GLU A 21 -1.48 7.13 -3.99
CA GLU A 21 -0.74 8.39 -3.95
C GLU A 21 0.13 8.40 -2.70
N CYS A 22 1.45 8.55 -2.87
CA CYS A 22 2.35 8.63 -1.73
C CYS A 22 2.56 10.09 -1.32
N ILE A 23 2.23 10.38 -0.07
CA ILE A 23 2.38 11.70 0.54
C ILE A 23 3.76 11.84 1.18
N LYS A 24 4.26 10.75 1.78
CA LYS A 24 5.55 10.70 2.47
C LYS A 24 6.16 9.31 2.43
N GLY A 25 7.49 9.26 2.34
CA GLY A 25 8.26 8.04 2.56
C GLY A 25 8.52 7.21 1.30
N CYS A 26 8.02 7.64 0.13
CA CYS A 26 8.28 7.00 -1.15
C CYS A 26 9.02 7.93 -2.12
N ALA A 27 9.77 7.34 -3.06
CA ALA A 27 10.37 8.01 -4.21
C ALA A 27 9.35 8.24 -5.34
N TRP A 28 8.24 7.52 -5.32
CA TRP A 28 7.14 7.67 -6.29
C TRP A 28 6.03 8.56 -5.73
N LYS A 29 5.33 9.27 -6.63
CA LYS A 29 4.16 10.09 -6.27
C LYS A 29 2.86 9.31 -6.43
N LYS A 30 2.74 8.52 -7.49
CA LYS A 30 1.51 7.80 -7.84
C LYS A 30 1.80 6.46 -8.49
N LEU A 31 1.01 5.45 -8.14
CA LEU A 31 0.96 4.14 -8.79
C LEU A 31 -0.50 3.77 -9.07
N THR A 32 -0.74 3.11 -10.20
CA THR A 32 -2.09 2.69 -10.61
C THR A 32 -2.09 1.21 -10.96
N PHE A 33 -3.10 0.48 -10.46
CA PHE A 33 -3.19 -0.97 -10.59
C PHE A 33 -4.58 -1.36 -11.10
N SER A 34 -4.63 -2.08 -12.22
CA SER A 34 -5.88 -2.47 -12.85
C SER A 34 -6.43 -3.83 -12.38
N ASN A 35 -5.61 -4.86 -12.09
CA ASN A 35 -6.14 -6.14 -11.55
C ASN A 35 -5.11 -7.17 -11.04
N LYS A 36 -3.93 -6.78 -10.56
CA LYS A 36 -2.89 -7.73 -10.14
C LYS A 36 -2.44 -7.53 -8.71
N ASN A 37 -2.25 -8.65 -8.00
CA ASN A 37 -1.49 -8.65 -6.75
C ASN A 37 -0.11 -8.04 -7.01
N SER A 38 0.27 -7.07 -6.20
CA SER A 38 1.49 -6.30 -6.44
C SER A 38 2.23 -6.08 -5.12
N ASP A 39 3.52 -6.39 -5.11
CA ASP A 39 4.41 -5.98 -4.04
C ASP A 39 4.86 -4.54 -4.27
N ILE A 40 4.76 -3.73 -3.22
CA ILE A 40 5.02 -2.29 -3.29
C ILE A 40 5.97 -1.92 -2.14
N ASN A 41 7.00 -1.14 -2.47
CA ASN A 41 7.97 -0.61 -1.52
C ASN A 41 8.14 0.91 -1.67
N GLU A 42 9.15 1.48 -1.03
CA GLU A 42 9.44 2.92 -1.12
C GLU A 42 9.85 3.39 -2.52
N LEU A 43 10.27 2.50 -3.41
CA LEU A 43 10.73 2.82 -4.77
C LEU A 43 9.66 2.58 -5.85
N GLY A 44 8.64 1.77 -5.56
CA GLY A 44 7.51 1.57 -6.45
C GLY A 44 6.97 0.15 -6.37
N MET A 45 6.62 -0.41 -7.53
CA MET A 45 6.41 -1.85 -7.66
C MET A 45 7.74 -2.59 -7.47
N ALA A 46 7.73 -3.65 -6.68
CA ALA A 46 8.92 -4.39 -6.28
C ALA A 46 8.85 -5.84 -6.76
N ASN A 47 10.00 -6.41 -7.10
CA ASN A 47 10.18 -7.85 -7.27
C ASN A 47 10.95 -8.43 -6.07
N ASN A 48 11.12 -9.76 -6.04
CA ASN A 48 11.79 -10.46 -4.93
C ASN A 48 13.21 -9.94 -4.59
N SER A 49 13.99 -9.48 -5.57
CA SER A 49 15.32 -8.90 -5.30
C SER A 49 15.24 -7.56 -4.59
N ASP A 50 14.23 -6.74 -4.92
CA ASP A 50 14.05 -5.40 -4.35
C ASP A 50 13.62 -5.47 -2.87
N LEU A 51 12.92 -6.54 -2.46
CA LEU A 51 12.35 -6.67 -1.12
C LEU A 51 13.39 -6.77 0.00
N LYS A 52 14.57 -7.34 -0.29
CA LYS A 52 15.62 -7.55 0.73
C LYS A 52 16.16 -6.21 1.26
N SER A 53 16.39 -5.26 0.36
CA SER A 53 16.94 -3.93 0.68
C SER A 53 15.87 -2.88 0.99
N SER A 54 14.59 -3.18 0.71
CA SER A 54 13.48 -2.24 0.94
C SER A 54 13.39 -1.80 2.39
N LYS A 55 13.14 -0.51 2.65
CA LYS A 55 12.90 0.01 4.00
C LYS A 55 11.57 -0.51 4.54
N PHE A 56 10.52 -0.47 3.72
CA PHE A 56 9.24 -1.08 4.00
C PHE A 56 8.73 -1.76 2.73
N TYR A 57 7.89 -2.77 2.87
CA TYR A 57 7.10 -3.26 1.75
C TYR A 57 5.83 -3.93 2.22
N PHE A 58 4.81 -3.84 1.36
CA PHE A 58 3.53 -4.48 1.54
C PHE A 58 3.02 -5.04 0.21
N ASN A 59 2.19 -6.05 0.31
CA ASN A 59 1.49 -6.61 -0.84
C ASN A 59 0.08 -6.04 -0.92
N LEU A 60 -0.28 -5.50 -2.09
CA LEU A 60 -1.65 -5.10 -2.43
C LEU A 60 -2.36 -6.30 -3.07
N LYS A 61 -3.49 -6.72 -2.50
CA LYS A 61 -4.40 -7.70 -3.11
C LYS A 61 -5.80 -7.11 -3.24
N ARG A 62 -6.43 -7.36 -4.38
CA ARG A 62 -7.84 -7.06 -4.61
C ARG A 62 -8.65 -8.34 -4.41
N GLY A 63 -9.68 -8.28 -3.56
CA GLY A 63 -10.79 -9.22 -3.56
C GLY A 63 -12.02 -8.60 -4.23
N ASN A 64 -13.13 -9.34 -4.32
CA ASN A 64 -14.34 -8.89 -5.00
C ASN A 64 -14.78 -7.47 -4.57
N ASP A 65 -14.92 -7.23 -3.26
CA ASP A 65 -15.39 -5.94 -2.71
C ASP A 65 -14.46 -5.34 -1.66
N LYS A 66 -13.22 -5.85 -1.57
CA LYS A 66 -12.25 -5.48 -0.53
C LYS A 66 -10.86 -5.30 -1.11
N ILE A 67 -10.13 -4.33 -0.57
CA ILE A 67 -8.69 -4.24 -0.70
C ILE A 67 -8.06 -4.89 0.53
N TYR A 68 -6.99 -5.63 0.31
CA TYR A 68 -6.14 -6.16 1.36
C TYR A 68 -4.72 -5.63 1.17
N LEU A 69 -4.15 -5.14 2.26
CA LEU A 69 -2.73 -4.81 2.33
C LEU A 69 -2.08 -5.75 3.31
N ILE A 70 -1.02 -6.44 2.89
CA ILE A 70 -0.27 -7.36 3.74
C ILE A 70 1.08 -6.72 4.04
N GLY A 71 1.27 -6.30 5.28
CA GLY A 71 2.49 -5.64 5.74
C GLY A 71 3.54 -6.70 6.03
N ASN A 72 4.65 -6.67 5.30
CA ASN A 72 5.73 -7.65 5.47
C ASN A 72 6.97 -7.03 6.12
N LYS A 73 7.20 -5.72 5.93
CA LYS A 73 8.31 -4.98 6.54
C LYS A 73 7.94 -3.52 6.72
N GLY A 74 8.42 -2.91 7.82
CA GLY A 74 8.33 -1.46 8.05
C GLY A 74 6.96 -0.95 8.50
N SER A 75 5.95 -1.81 8.63
CA SER A 75 4.63 -1.49 9.19
C SER A 75 4.41 -2.22 10.52
N ALA A 76 3.61 -1.62 11.41
CA ALA A 76 3.19 -2.24 12.67
C ALA A 76 2.05 -3.27 12.47
N TRP A 77 1.41 -3.25 11.32
CA TRP A 77 0.31 -4.13 10.95
C TRP A 77 0.78 -5.23 10.01
N ASN A 78 0.29 -6.46 10.23
CA ASN A 78 0.49 -7.57 9.31
C ASN A 78 -0.56 -7.58 8.18
N ARG A 79 -1.75 -7.01 8.45
CA ARG A 79 -2.84 -6.93 7.48
C ARG A 79 -3.73 -5.72 7.76
N LEU A 80 -4.06 -4.97 6.72
CA LEU A 80 -5.22 -4.07 6.68
C LEU A 80 -6.22 -4.59 5.65
N SER A 81 -7.51 -4.37 5.92
CA SER A 81 -8.57 -4.70 4.98
C SER A 81 -9.69 -3.69 5.09
N PHE A 82 -10.16 -3.21 3.96
CA PHE A 82 -11.25 -2.24 3.89
C PHE A 82 -12.00 -2.39 2.57
N SER A 83 -13.29 -2.09 2.61
CA SER A 83 -14.08 -1.85 1.42
C SER A 83 -13.89 -0.40 0.99
N ILE A 84 -13.78 -0.18 -0.31
CA ILE A 84 -13.61 1.14 -0.90
C ILE A 84 -14.66 1.32 -1.99
N ASN A 85 -15.51 2.33 -1.82
CA ASN A 85 -16.47 2.72 -2.84
C ASN A 85 -15.75 3.53 -3.92
N LYS A 86 -16.40 3.68 -5.09
CA LYS A 86 -15.91 4.57 -6.14
C LYS A 86 -15.69 5.97 -5.56
N ASP A 87 -14.56 6.57 -5.89
CA ASP A 87 -14.14 7.91 -5.45
C ASP A 87 -13.87 8.09 -3.94
N GLN A 88 -14.03 7.04 -3.13
CA GLN A 88 -13.63 7.05 -1.74
C GLN A 88 -12.10 7.04 -1.64
N LYS A 89 -11.57 7.86 -0.72
CA LYS A 89 -10.16 7.90 -0.36
C LYS A 89 -9.96 7.32 1.03
N ILE A 90 -8.93 6.50 1.18
CA ILE A 90 -8.50 5.94 2.47
C ILE A 90 -7.04 6.29 2.64
N LYS A 91 -6.70 6.89 3.78
CA LYS A 91 -5.31 7.19 4.12
C LYS A 91 -4.77 6.10 5.03
N ILE A 92 -3.55 5.68 4.78
CA ILE A 92 -2.82 4.72 5.60
C ILE A 92 -1.42 5.23 5.91
N ASN A 93 -0.87 4.73 7.00
CA ASN A 93 0.53 4.91 7.36
C ASN A 93 1.10 3.63 7.95
N GLN A 94 2.31 3.71 8.48
CA GLN A 94 3.01 2.59 9.09
C GLN A 94 2.35 2.03 10.36
N LEU A 95 1.41 2.76 10.98
CA LEU A 95 0.69 2.35 12.18
C LEU A 95 -0.71 1.80 11.86
N GLY A 96 -1.31 2.16 10.72
CA GLY A 96 -2.61 1.64 10.31
C GLY A 96 -3.36 2.59 9.37
N MET A 97 -4.69 2.53 9.43
CA MET A 97 -5.56 3.53 8.78
C MET A 97 -5.53 4.83 9.59
N VAL A 98 -5.61 5.96 8.89
CA VAL A 98 -5.60 7.31 9.49
C VAL A 98 -6.76 8.13 8.92
N GLU A 99 -7.30 9.03 9.74
CA GLU A 99 -8.32 10.01 9.35
C GLU A 99 -7.79 11.05 8.35
#